data_AF-A0A3P6NYQ3-F1
#
_entry.id   AF-A0A3P6NYQ3-F1
#
_cell.length_a   1.000
_cell.length_b   1.000
_cell.length_c   1.000
_cell.angle_alpha   90.00
_cell.angle_beta   90.00
_cell.angle_gamma   90.00
#
_symmetry.space_group_name_H-M   'P 1'
#
loop_
_entity.id
_entity.type
_entity.pdbx_description
1 polymer ?
#
loop_
_entity_poly.entity_id
_entity_poly.type
_entity_poly.pdbx_seq_one_letter_code
_entity_poly.pdbx_strand_id
1 'polypeptide(L)'
;MLDKFIADGKQVCFVSNIDNMGATVDLSILNFVVHGAEGAPPEFVMEVTDKTRADVKGGTLIDYENRLMLLEIAQVPKDYVDEFKSVSKFRIFNTNNLWVRLDAIKRVVEKNELEMEVIVNPKHLERGIDVIQLETAAGAAIKNFKGSCGRLISILWMHIALKESRF
;
A
#
# COMPACT_ATOMS: atom_id res chain seq x y z
N MET A 1 21.46 -1.39 -3.63
CA MET A 1 20.59 -2.12 -4.58
C MET A 1 19.84 -1.18 -5.51
N LEU A 2 19.15 -0.15 -4.99
CA LEU A 2 18.41 0.83 -5.81
C LEU A 2 19.23 1.41 -6.98
N ASP A 3 20.43 1.93 -6.70
CA ASP A 3 21.29 2.51 -7.75
C ASP A 3 21.68 1.51 -8.83
N LYS A 4 21.87 0.23 -8.46
CA LYS A 4 22.16 -0.83 -9.43
C LYS A 4 20.98 -1.04 -10.37
N PHE A 5 19.75 -1.14 -9.84
CA PHE A 5 18.57 -1.32 -10.70
C PHE A 5 18.33 -0.15 -11.63
N ILE A 6 18.55 1.08 -11.14
CA ILE A 6 18.48 2.28 -11.98
C ILE A 6 19.56 2.24 -13.08
N ALA A 7 20.80 1.87 -12.72
CA ALA A 7 21.89 1.72 -13.70
C ALA A 7 21.62 0.61 -14.73
N ASP A 8 20.94 -0.46 -14.34
CA ASP A 8 20.48 -1.54 -15.23
C ASP A 8 19.25 -1.15 -16.09
N GLY A 9 18.82 0.12 -16.04
CA GLY A 9 17.71 0.65 -16.84
C GLY A 9 16.32 0.29 -16.33
N LYS A 10 16.18 -0.19 -15.08
CA LYS A 10 14.86 -0.43 -14.47
C LYS A 10 14.23 0.90 -14.06
N GLN A 11 12.92 1.02 -14.27
CA GLN A 11 12.19 2.28 -14.02
C GLN A 11 11.16 2.16 -12.88
N VAL A 12 10.53 0.99 -12.74
CA VAL A 12 9.43 0.75 -11.82
C VAL A 12 9.74 -0.52 -11.00
N CYS A 13 9.38 -0.50 -9.72
CA CYS A 13 9.35 -1.67 -8.85
C CYS A 13 7.90 -1.99 -8.50
N PHE A 14 7.54 -3.28 -8.62
CA PHE A 14 6.31 -3.82 -8.08
C PHE A 14 6.63 -4.53 -6.76
N VAL A 15 5.96 -4.13 -5.68
CA VAL A 15 6.12 -4.67 -4.33
C VAL A 15 4.80 -5.28 -3.91
N SER A 16 4.83 -6.53 -3.47
CA SER A 16 3.66 -7.24 -2.96
C SER A 16 4.06 -8.19 -1.83
N ASN A 17 3.08 -8.68 -1.09
CA ASN A 17 3.33 -9.70 -0.08
C ASN A 17 3.47 -11.08 -0.75
N ILE A 18 4.40 -11.89 -0.26
CA ILE A 18 4.64 -13.25 -0.78
C ILE A 18 3.48 -14.21 -0.52
N ASP A 19 2.68 -13.97 0.53
CA ASP A 19 1.47 -14.72 0.85
C ASP A 19 0.26 -14.28 0.01
N ASN A 20 0.38 -13.17 -0.74
CA ASN A 20 -0.63 -12.73 -1.70
C ASN A 20 -0.42 -13.40 -3.07
N MET A 21 -0.94 -14.61 -3.24
CA MET A 21 -0.90 -15.34 -4.51
C MET A 21 -1.68 -14.65 -5.65
N GLY A 22 -2.52 -13.66 -5.34
CA GLY A 22 -3.23 -12.85 -6.34
C GLY A 22 -2.39 -11.71 -6.92
N ALA A 23 -1.26 -11.38 -6.30
CA ALA A 23 -0.38 -10.31 -6.74
C ALA A 23 0.45 -10.76 -7.94
N THR A 24 0.00 -10.40 -9.14
CA THR A 24 0.71 -10.67 -10.40
C THR A 24 0.99 -9.37 -11.13
N VAL A 25 1.97 -9.40 -12.05
CA VAL A 25 2.32 -8.23 -12.85
C VAL A 25 1.24 -8.00 -13.91
N ASP A 26 0.37 -7.03 -13.67
CA ASP A 26 -0.62 -6.57 -14.64
C ASP A 26 0.01 -5.53 -15.60
N LEU A 27 0.10 -5.89 -16.89
CA LEU A 27 0.71 -5.03 -17.91
C LEU A 27 -0.08 -3.74 -18.17
N SER A 28 -1.40 -3.73 -17.93
CA SER A 28 -2.22 -2.54 -18.08
C SER A 28 -1.90 -1.51 -16.98
N ILE A 29 -1.69 -1.99 -15.74
CA ILE A 29 -1.26 -1.15 -14.62
C ILE A 29 0.16 -0.67 -14.86
N LEU A 30 1.08 -1.54 -15.27
CA LEU A 30 2.45 -1.16 -15.61
C LEU A 30 2.48 -0.08 -16.71
N ASN A 31 1.71 -0.26 -17.77
CA ASN A 31 1.59 0.73 -18.85
C ASN A 31 1.10 2.09 -18.30
N PHE A 32 0.11 2.08 -17.40
CA PHE A 32 -0.35 3.29 -16.73
C PHE A 32 0.73 3.93 -15.83
N VAL A 33 1.51 3.16 -15.07
CA VAL A 33 2.59 3.70 -14.23
C VAL A 33 3.71 4.33 -15.07
N VAL A 34 4.02 3.72 -16.23
CA VAL A 34 5.09 4.19 -17.12
C VAL A 34 4.68 5.44 -17.92
N HIS A 35 3.45 5.47 -18.43
CA HIS A 35 3.00 6.51 -19.37
C HIS A 35 2.07 7.55 -18.74
N GLY A 36 1.41 7.21 -17.63
CA GLY A 36 0.43 8.06 -16.96
C GLY A 36 -0.88 8.22 -17.72
N ALA A 37 -1.77 9.03 -17.14
CA ALA A 37 -2.87 9.64 -17.88
C ALA A 37 -2.35 10.94 -18.51
N GLU A 38 -2.62 11.15 -19.80
CA GLU A 38 -2.26 12.38 -20.52
C GLU A 38 -0.76 12.74 -20.48
N GLY A 39 0.12 11.74 -20.32
CA GLY A 39 1.57 11.93 -20.30
C GLY A 39 2.15 12.32 -18.94
N ALA A 40 1.36 12.27 -17.86
CA ALA A 40 1.81 12.50 -16.48
C ALA A 40 1.86 11.18 -15.69
N PRO A 41 2.99 10.45 -15.69
CA PRO A 41 3.11 9.18 -14.99
C PRO A 41 3.12 9.37 -13.46
N PRO A 42 2.34 8.58 -12.70
CA PRO A 42 2.36 8.62 -11.24
C PRO A 42 3.69 8.09 -10.71
N GLU A 43 4.20 8.68 -9.61
CA GLU A 43 5.40 8.14 -8.94
C GLU A 43 5.09 6.93 -8.05
N PHE A 44 3.86 6.83 -7.56
CA PHE A 44 3.39 5.77 -6.66
C PHE A 44 1.94 5.39 -6.97
N VAL A 45 1.68 4.10 -7.21
CA VAL A 45 0.33 3.56 -7.38
C VAL A 45 0.10 2.46 -6.36
N MET A 46 -0.98 2.58 -5.60
CA MET A 46 -1.46 1.54 -4.69
C MET A 46 -2.64 0.83 -5.33
N GLU A 47 -2.57 -0.48 -5.50
CA GLU A 47 -3.77 -1.23 -5.83
C GLU A 47 -4.69 -1.29 -4.61
N VAL A 48 -5.97 -1.03 -4.85
CA VAL A 48 -7.02 -1.12 -3.84
C VAL A 48 -8.12 -2.05 -4.34
N THR A 49 -8.83 -2.66 -3.41
CA THR A 49 -10.02 -3.47 -3.69
C THR A 49 -11.22 -2.93 -2.94
N ASP A 50 -12.42 -3.34 -3.35
CA ASP A 50 -13.62 -3.15 -2.53
C ASP A 50 -13.43 -3.80 -1.15
N LYS A 51 -13.78 -3.04 -0.11
CA LYS A 51 -13.71 -3.47 1.28
C LYS A 51 -14.87 -4.42 1.60
N THR A 52 -14.55 -5.56 2.16
CA THR A 52 -15.52 -6.55 2.64
C THR A 52 -15.56 -6.58 4.16
N ARG A 53 -16.52 -7.32 4.72
CA ARG A 53 -16.59 -7.54 6.18
C ARG A 53 -15.43 -8.37 6.73
N ALA A 54 -14.70 -9.08 5.86
CA ALA A 54 -13.52 -9.86 6.26
C ALA A 54 -12.27 -8.97 6.44
N ASP A 55 -12.28 -7.76 5.87
CA ASP A 55 -11.14 -6.84 5.86
C ASP A 55 -11.14 -5.96 7.11
N VAL A 56 -10.95 -6.61 8.25
CA VAL A 56 -11.03 -5.98 9.59
C VAL A 56 -9.70 -5.39 10.05
N LYS A 57 -8.59 -5.82 9.45
CA LYS A 57 -7.22 -5.38 9.76
C LYS A 57 -6.56 -4.88 8.50
N GLY A 58 -5.92 -3.72 8.57
CA GLY A 58 -5.24 -3.03 7.47
C GLY A 58 -5.78 -1.62 7.27
N GLY A 59 -5.35 -1.01 6.16
CA GLY A 59 -5.60 0.40 5.88
C GLY A 59 -6.51 0.67 4.69
N THR A 60 -6.96 1.92 4.63
CA THR A 60 -7.75 2.46 3.52
C THR A 60 -7.12 3.76 3.04
N LEU A 61 -7.31 4.09 1.77
CA LEU A 61 -6.89 5.39 1.25
C LEU A 61 -7.89 6.46 1.66
N ILE A 62 -7.37 7.59 2.15
CA ILE A 62 -8.13 8.79 2.48
C ILE A 62 -7.51 10.00 1.79
N ASP A 63 -8.34 11.01 1.54
CA ASP A 63 -7.86 12.36 1.26
C ASP A 63 -7.83 13.14 2.58
N TYR A 64 -6.66 13.62 2.94
CA TYR A 64 -6.46 14.48 4.09
C TYR A 64 -5.64 15.70 3.66
N GLU A 65 -6.23 16.89 3.81
CA GLU A 65 -5.62 18.16 3.40
C GLU A 65 -5.15 18.19 1.93
N ASN A 66 -5.93 17.59 1.02
CA ASN A 66 -5.61 17.43 -0.41
C ASN A 66 -4.36 16.55 -0.67
N ARG A 67 -4.06 15.65 0.27
CA ARG A 67 -3.02 14.64 0.14
C ARG A 67 -3.62 13.26 0.30
N LEU A 68 -3.28 12.38 -0.63
CA LEU A 68 -3.64 10.96 -0.54
C LEU A 68 -2.78 10.32 0.55
N MET A 69 -3.43 9.73 1.55
CA MET A 69 -2.77 9.07 2.68
C MET A 69 -3.34 7.67 2.91
N LEU A 70 -2.51 6.78 3.47
CA LEU A 70 -2.97 5.50 3.99
C LEU A 70 -3.33 5.66 5.47
N LEU A 71 -4.60 5.47 5.80
CA LEU A 71 -5.09 5.43 7.17
C LEU A 71 -5.15 3.98 7.65
N GLU A 72 -4.32 3.64 8.62
CA GLU A 72 -4.30 2.33 9.27
C GLU A 72 -5.20 2.30 10.51
N ILE A 73 -5.80 1.15 10.80
CA ILE A 73 -6.67 0.99 11.99
C ILE A 73 -5.96 1.35 13.31
N ALA A 74 -4.65 1.14 13.38
CA ALA A 74 -3.84 1.48 14.57
C ALA A 74 -3.76 2.99 14.84
N GLN A 75 -4.05 3.82 13.84
CA GLN A 75 -4.06 5.28 13.95
C GLN A 75 -5.45 5.82 14.30
N VAL A 76 -6.49 4.99 14.25
CA VAL A 76 -7.88 5.40 14.50
C VAL A 76 -8.14 5.40 16.02
N PRO A 77 -8.66 6.52 16.58
CA PRO A 77 -9.03 6.53 17.99
C PRO A 77 -10.11 5.50 18.30
N LYS A 78 -10.07 4.91 19.50
CA LYS A 78 -10.93 3.77 19.89
C LYS A 78 -12.42 4.02 19.63
N ASP A 79 -12.89 5.24 19.87
CA ASP A 79 -14.29 5.63 19.72
C ASP A 79 -14.77 5.63 18.24
N TYR A 80 -13.85 5.67 17.28
CA TYR A 80 -14.15 5.72 15.84
C TYR A 80 -13.80 4.42 15.11
N VAL A 81 -13.34 3.38 15.81
CA VAL A 81 -12.92 2.11 15.20
C VAL A 81 -14.08 1.43 14.46
N ASP A 82 -15.30 1.48 14.99
CA ASP A 82 -16.47 0.87 14.34
C ASP A 82 -16.88 1.62 13.08
N GLU A 83 -16.69 2.95 13.06
CA GLU A 83 -16.87 3.74 11.85
C GLU A 83 -15.84 3.40 10.78
N PHE A 84 -14.57 3.22 11.18
CA PHE A 84 -13.50 2.81 10.28
C PHE A 84 -13.76 1.44 9.66
N LYS A 85 -14.30 0.50 10.44
CA LYS A 85 -14.68 -0.85 9.95
C LYS A 85 -15.90 -0.82 9.03
N SER A 86 -16.69 0.25 9.03
CA SER A 86 -17.89 0.34 8.21
C SER A 86 -17.57 0.39 6.71
N VAL A 87 -18.01 -0.64 5.99
CA VAL A 87 -17.93 -0.72 4.52
C VAL A 87 -18.75 0.35 3.80
N SER A 88 -19.73 0.98 4.48
CA SER A 88 -20.51 2.06 3.89
C SER A 88 -19.77 3.39 3.89
N LYS A 89 -18.87 3.61 4.87
CA LYS A 89 -18.02 4.80 5.00
C LYS A 89 -16.73 4.63 4.21
N PHE A 90 -15.99 3.55 4.48
CA PHE A 90 -14.73 3.23 3.79
C PHE A 90 -14.96 2.06 2.85
N ARG A 91 -15.03 2.34 1.56
CA ARG A 91 -15.41 1.36 0.53
C ARG A 91 -14.23 0.61 -0.06
N ILE A 92 -13.01 1.10 0.13
CA ILE A 92 -11.81 0.53 -0.47
C ILE A 92 -10.81 0.08 0.61
N PHE A 93 -9.96 -0.87 0.25
CA PHE A 93 -8.97 -1.47 1.12
C PHE A 93 -7.64 -1.63 0.39
N ASN A 94 -6.52 -1.34 1.07
CA ASN A 94 -5.17 -1.48 0.53
C ASN A 94 -4.79 -2.96 0.40
N THR A 95 -4.42 -3.40 -0.81
CA THR A 95 -3.99 -4.80 -1.05
C THR A 95 -2.51 -5.04 -0.72
N ASN A 96 -1.77 -3.97 -0.41
CA ASN A 96 -0.32 -3.93 -0.28
C ASN A 96 0.45 -4.29 -1.56
N ASN A 97 -0.22 -4.20 -2.72
CA ASN A 97 0.41 -4.23 -4.04
C ASN A 97 0.74 -2.80 -4.47
N LEU A 98 2.02 -2.47 -4.53
CA LEU A 98 2.52 -1.12 -4.71
C LEU A 98 3.41 -1.07 -5.96
N TRP A 99 3.15 -0.09 -6.83
CA TRP A 99 3.98 0.22 -7.98
C TRP A 99 4.67 1.54 -7.73
N VAL A 100 6.00 1.55 -7.71
CA VAL A 100 6.76 2.74 -7.33
C VAL A 100 7.88 2.98 -8.33
N ARG A 101 8.02 4.22 -8.80
CA ARG A 101 9.10 4.58 -9.70
C ARG A 101 10.43 4.67 -8.94
N LEU A 102 11.47 4.06 -9.48
CA LEU A 102 12.78 3.96 -8.82
C LEU A 102 13.48 5.31 -8.70
N ASP A 103 13.33 6.18 -9.70
CA ASP A 103 13.84 7.57 -9.67
C ASP A 103 13.20 8.37 -8.53
N ALA A 104 11.90 8.19 -8.31
CA ALA A 104 11.16 8.81 -7.22
C ALA A 104 11.57 8.25 -5.86
N ILE A 105 11.78 6.93 -5.72
CA ILE A 105 12.33 6.35 -4.48
C ILE A 105 13.67 7.00 -4.15
N LYS A 106 14.57 7.09 -5.13
CA LYS A 106 15.89 7.72 -4.94
C LYS A 106 15.75 9.17 -4.48
N ARG A 107 14.88 9.94 -5.16
CA ARG A 107 14.58 11.34 -4.82
C ARG A 107 14.12 11.49 -3.37
N VAL A 108 13.09 10.74 -2.95
CA VAL A 108 12.51 10.92 -1.60
C VAL A 108 13.46 10.45 -0.50
N VAL A 109 14.29 9.44 -0.77
CA VAL A 109 15.31 8.95 0.18
C VAL A 109 16.46 9.94 0.31
N GLU A 110 17.05 10.41 -0.81
CA GLU A 110 18.21 11.31 -0.79
C GLU A 110 17.86 12.69 -0.23
N LYS A 111 16.62 13.14 -0.44
CA LYS A 111 16.12 14.42 0.10
C LYS A 111 15.53 14.29 1.50
N ASN A 112 15.49 13.09 2.07
CA ASN A 112 14.91 12.80 3.37
C ASN A 112 13.45 13.30 3.50
N GLU A 113 12.66 13.07 2.44
CA GLU A 113 11.25 13.50 2.34
C GLU A 113 10.27 12.41 2.81
N LEU A 114 10.77 11.23 3.23
CA LEU A 114 9.93 10.14 3.72
C LEU A 114 9.45 10.43 5.16
N GLU A 115 8.38 11.20 5.26
CA GLU A 115 7.63 11.34 6.50
C GLU A 115 6.62 10.19 6.59
N MET A 116 6.77 9.29 7.56
CA MET A 116 5.88 8.13 7.74
C MET A 116 5.43 8.02 9.19
N GLU A 117 4.16 7.72 9.39
CA GLU A 117 3.55 7.51 10.69
C GLU A 117 4.13 6.26 11.37
N VAL A 118 4.63 6.43 12.58
CA VAL A 118 5.09 5.32 13.41
C VAL A 118 3.89 4.57 13.96
N ILE A 119 3.87 3.27 13.73
CA ILE A 119 2.91 2.32 14.31
C ILE A 119 3.55 1.73 15.56
N VAL A 120 2.89 1.91 16.70
CA VAL A 120 3.35 1.40 18.00
C VAL A 120 2.61 0.10 18.31
N ASN A 121 3.34 -1.00 18.40
CA ASN A 121 2.80 -2.34 18.57
C ASN A 121 3.35 -2.98 19.86
N PRO A 122 2.63 -2.90 20.99
CA PRO A 122 3.01 -3.58 22.22
C PRO A 122 3.00 -5.11 22.01
N LYS A 123 4.10 -5.78 22.38
CA LYS A 123 4.25 -7.23 22.28
C LYS A 123 4.68 -7.82 23.61
N HIS A 124 4.10 -8.96 23.94
CA HIS A 124 4.56 -9.80 25.04
C HIS A 124 5.38 -10.96 24.44
N LEU A 125 6.67 -10.99 24.71
CA LEU A 125 7.55 -12.05 24.23
C LEU A 125 7.37 -13.32 25.07
N GLU A 126 7.60 -14.49 24.47
CA GLU A 126 7.45 -15.80 25.13
C GLU A 126 8.26 -15.95 26.43
N ARG A 127 9.31 -15.14 26.60
CA ARG A 127 10.15 -15.12 27.81
C ARG A 127 9.61 -14.23 28.93
N GLY A 128 8.37 -13.76 28.83
CA GLY A 128 7.73 -12.90 29.84
C GLY A 128 8.21 -11.44 29.80
N ILE A 129 8.73 -10.99 28.66
CA ILE A 129 9.26 -9.62 28.49
C ILE A 129 8.28 -8.82 27.64
N ASP A 130 7.81 -7.70 28.17
CA ASP A 130 7.05 -6.70 27.41
C ASP A 130 8.01 -5.84 26.60
N VAL A 131 7.70 -5.70 25.30
CA VAL A 131 8.45 -4.85 24.38
C VAL A 131 7.51 -3.97 23.57
N ILE A 132 8.05 -2.85 23.08
CA ILE A 132 7.36 -1.99 22.12
C ILE A 132 8.04 -2.20 20.77
N GLN A 133 7.28 -2.72 19.80
CA GLN A 133 7.72 -2.84 18.42
C GLN A 133 7.27 -1.59 17.66
N LEU A 134 8.22 -0.89 17.05
CA LEU A 134 7.96 0.30 16.24
C LEU A 134 8.04 -0.10 14.77
N GLU A 135 7.00 0.24 14.02
CA GLU A 135 6.86 -0.12 12.61
C GLU A 135 6.45 1.11 11.78
N THR A 136 6.62 1.00 10.47
CA THR A 136 6.02 1.92 9.48
C THR A 136 5.46 1.07 8.36
N ALA A 137 4.31 1.47 7.80
CA ALA A 137 3.74 0.79 6.64
C ALA A 137 4.33 1.34 5.33
N ALA A 138 4.80 0.46 4.43
CA ALA A 138 5.32 0.88 3.12
C ALA A 138 4.30 1.70 2.32
N GLY A 139 3.01 1.33 2.40
CA GLY A 139 1.92 2.08 1.78
C GLY A 139 1.71 3.49 2.35
N ALA A 140 2.16 3.79 3.57
CA ALA A 140 2.08 5.15 4.14
C ALA A 140 3.00 6.13 3.42
N ALA A 141 4.00 5.64 2.69
CA ALA A 141 4.89 6.47 1.90
C ALA A 141 4.16 7.19 0.74
N ILE A 142 2.96 6.75 0.34
CA ILE A 142 2.20 7.28 -0.81
C ILE A 142 2.07 8.82 -0.81
N LYS A 143 1.97 9.44 0.37
CA LYS A 143 1.84 10.90 0.53
C LYS A 143 3.11 11.69 0.18
N ASN A 144 4.26 11.02 0.13
CA ASN A 144 5.58 11.61 -0.14
C ASN A 144 5.94 11.59 -1.64
N PHE A 145 5.08 10.97 -2.47
CA PHE A 145 5.28 10.83 -3.91
C PHE A 145 4.34 11.75 -4.70
N LYS A 146 4.78 12.16 -5.89
CA LYS A 146 4.01 13.04 -6.78
C LYS A 146 3.08 12.23 -7.68
N GLY A 147 1.89 12.78 -7.91
CA GLY A 147 0.89 12.15 -8.77
C GLY A 147 0.41 10.80 -8.23
N SER A 148 0.55 10.55 -6.93
CA SER A 148 0.14 9.30 -6.31
C SER A 148 -1.35 9.02 -6.50
N CYS A 149 -1.70 7.76 -6.71
CA CYS A 149 -3.11 7.38 -6.86
C CYS A 149 -3.40 5.96 -6.37
N GLY A 150 -4.68 5.71 -6.08
CA GLY A 150 -5.21 4.37 -5.86
C GLY A 150 -5.81 3.81 -7.16
N ARG A 151 -5.48 2.57 -7.51
CA ARG A 151 -6.09 1.87 -8.65
C ARG A 151 -6.98 0.74 -8.15
N LEU A 152 -8.29 0.87 -8.34
CA LEU A 152 -9.23 -0.21 -8.01
C LEU A 152 -8.99 -1.40 -8.93
N ILE A 153 -8.72 -2.56 -8.34
CA ILE A 153 -8.59 -3.83 -9.05
C ILE A 153 -9.80 -4.72 -8.76
N SER A 154 -10.24 -5.46 -9.77
CA SER A 154 -11.33 -6.42 -9.60
C SER A 154 -10.78 -7.74 -9.06
N ILE A 155 -11.20 -8.12 -7.85
CA ILE A 155 -10.86 -9.39 -7.20
C ILE A 155 -11.53 -10.62 -7.86
N LEU A 156 -12.29 -10.46 -8.95
CA LEU A 156 -12.96 -11.58 -9.62
C LEU A 156 -12.00 -12.74 -9.96
N TRP A 157 -10.72 -12.46 -10.19
CA TRP A 157 -9.66 -13.47 -10.37
C TRP A 157 -9.12 -14.07 -9.07
N MET A 158 -9.01 -13.30 -7.99
CA MET A 158 -8.50 -13.79 -6.70
C MET A 158 -9.49 -14.75 -6.03
N HIS A 159 -10.80 -14.53 -6.23
CA HIS A 159 -11.84 -15.44 -5.74
C HIS A 159 -11.85 -16.78 -6.49
N ILE A 160 -11.39 -16.81 -7.75
CA ILE A 160 -11.16 -18.03 -8.53
C ILE A 160 -9.87 -18.71 -8.05
N ALA A 161 -8.77 -17.97 -7.93
CA ALA A 161 -7.48 -18.51 -7.45
C ALA A 161 -7.57 -19.11 -6.03
N LEU A 162 -8.31 -18.47 -5.10
CA LEU A 162 -8.52 -18.98 -3.75
C LEU A 162 -9.48 -20.17 -3.67
N LYS A 163 -10.35 -20.37 -4.67
CA LYS A 163 -11.19 -21.58 -4.78
C LYS A 163 -10.41 -22.77 -5.34
N GLU A 164 -9.44 -22.54 -6.23
CA GLU A 164 -8.61 -23.59 -6.83
C GLU A 164 -7.40 -23.99 -5.96
N SER A 165 -7.07 -23.19 -4.93
CA SER A 165 -5.94 -23.46 -4.02
C SER A 165 -6.27 -24.37 -2.82
N ARG A 166 -7.46 -24.99 -2.78
CA ARG A 166 -7.76 -26.03 -1.78
C ARG A 166 -7.33 -27.39 -2.33
N PHE A 167 -6.06 -27.73 -2.13
CA PHE A 167 -5.58 -29.10 -2.07
C PHE A 167 -5.35 -29.49 -0.61
#